data_AF-A0A8J7BZR4-F1
#
_entry.id   AF-A0A8J7BZR4-F1
#
_cell.length_a   1.000
_cell.length_b   1.000
_cell.length_c   1.000
_cell.angle_alpha   90.00
_cell.angle_beta   90.00
_cell.angle_gamma   90.00
#
_symmetry.space_group_name_H-M   'P 1'
#
loop_
_entity.id
_entity.type
_entity.pdbx_description
1 polymer ?
#
loop_
_entity_poly.entity_id
_entity_poly.type
_entity_poly.pdbx_seq_one_letter_code
_entity_poly.pdbx_strand_id
1 'polypeptide(L)'
;MLKRNTSGLEAHAQQKRESALERVGEAITKLIQENKPVNFKTVSEESGVSRTWLYKELEIKEKINQIKTQQISKERRQKNDENTLNNKRIDSEQINELKTQIKKLETENYALRNHLEVVYGMAAPQLAEKVKILQQENEVLKERIKGNDNKVEQELSERIQSLESENQKLKQANQQIEQLQIDLNLARAKLDEYQQSKDSSKPNLIVLEHKKEELISSDSMLDTIKPRIKALGVRLNKKINELIESLQKEQVQNAVSAVEEYLATGKKITSKAGLLRKALEEAWTPNLTDSERVISQTKDTFSEWYKLAKEEGIVQASQGTKKGIIVLEPTGEWTPFEAMLEKGWTLEYLLESTRR
;
A
#
# COMPACT_ATOMS: atom_id res chain seq x y z
N MET A 1 -78.91 -64.14 108.67
CA MET A 1 -78.09 -63.84 107.48
C MET A 1 -77.49 -62.45 107.66
N LEU A 2 -76.20 -62.37 107.99
CA LEU A 2 -75.49 -61.12 108.31
C LEU A 2 -75.43 -60.21 107.07
N LYS A 3 -76.17 -59.10 107.08
CA LYS A 3 -75.89 -57.94 106.21
C LYS A 3 -74.57 -57.32 106.69
N ARG A 4 -73.53 -57.39 105.87
CA ARG A 4 -72.29 -56.65 106.10
C ARG A 4 -72.58 -55.15 105.88
N ASN A 5 -72.12 -54.32 106.81
CA ASN A 5 -72.19 -52.87 106.70
C ASN A 5 -71.11 -52.40 105.70
N THR A 6 -71.44 -52.32 104.40
CA THR A 6 -70.51 -51.98 103.30
C THR A 6 -70.67 -50.56 102.76
N SER A 7 -71.68 -49.81 103.21
CA SER A 7 -72.03 -48.49 102.65
C SER A 7 -70.91 -47.45 102.78
N GLY A 8 -70.15 -47.44 103.89
CA GLY A 8 -69.02 -46.51 104.07
C GLY A 8 -67.78 -46.84 103.23
N LEU A 9 -67.53 -48.12 102.93
CA LEU A 9 -66.44 -48.57 102.06
C LEU A 9 -66.74 -48.26 100.59
N GLU A 10 -67.99 -48.44 100.17
CA GLU A 10 -68.46 -48.08 98.83
C GLU A 10 -68.40 -46.57 98.59
N ALA A 11 -68.81 -45.74 99.56
CA ALA A 11 -68.74 -44.29 99.46
C ALA A 11 -67.29 -43.77 99.33
N HIS A 12 -66.36 -44.31 100.13
CA HIS A 12 -64.95 -43.92 100.06
C HIS A 12 -64.26 -44.42 98.78
N ALA A 13 -64.67 -45.58 98.25
CA ALA A 13 -64.21 -46.07 96.95
C ALA A 13 -64.72 -45.20 95.79
N GLN A 14 -65.97 -44.73 95.87
CA GLN A 14 -66.57 -43.84 94.89
C GLN A 14 -65.90 -42.46 94.91
N GLN A 15 -65.66 -41.87 96.08
CA GLN A 15 -64.96 -40.59 96.22
C GLN A 15 -63.52 -40.65 95.66
N LYS A 16 -62.80 -41.75 95.89
CA LYS A 16 -61.46 -41.96 95.30
C LYS A 16 -61.50 -42.10 93.78
N ARG A 17 -62.55 -42.72 93.23
CA ARG A 17 -62.77 -42.84 91.79
C ARG A 17 -63.07 -41.47 91.17
N GLU A 18 -63.93 -40.67 91.79
CA GLU A 18 -64.28 -39.33 91.32
C GLU A 18 -63.07 -38.39 91.32
N SER A 19 -62.28 -38.36 92.41
CA SER A 19 -61.04 -37.59 92.46
C SER A 19 -59.99 -38.04 91.43
N ALA A 20 -59.95 -39.35 91.11
CA ALA A 20 -59.09 -39.85 90.05
C ALA A 20 -59.58 -39.45 88.64
N LEU A 21 -60.90 -39.39 88.41
CA LEU A 21 -61.48 -38.91 87.15
C LEU A 21 -61.21 -37.42 86.93
N GLU A 22 -61.34 -36.60 87.98
CA GLU A 22 -61.06 -35.17 87.94
C GLU A 22 -59.59 -34.90 87.58
N ARG A 23 -58.65 -35.52 88.28
CA ARG A 23 -57.20 -35.40 87.98
C ARG A 23 -56.84 -35.83 86.57
N VAL A 24 -57.48 -36.89 86.06
CA VAL A 24 -57.28 -37.34 84.67
C VAL A 24 -57.86 -36.35 83.67
N GLY A 25 -59.03 -35.77 83.95
CA GLY A 25 -59.63 -34.71 83.13
C GLY A 25 -58.76 -33.46 83.05
N GLU A 26 -58.22 -33.01 84.17
CA GLU A 26 -57.28 -31.88 84.22
C GLU A 26 -55.98 -32.18 83.46
N ALA A 27 -55.41 -33.37 83.66
CA ALA A 27 -54.20 -33.80 82.96
C ALA A 27 -54.38 -33.81 81.44
N ILE A 28 -55.51 -34.33 80.95
CA ILE A 28 -55.84 -34.32 79.51
C ILE A 28 -55.94 -32.88 78.99
N THR A 29 -56.59 -31.99 79.76
CA THR A 29 -56.78 -30.58 79.36
C THR A 29 -55.44 -29.85 79.27
N LYS A 30 -54.55 -30.05 80.25
CA LYS A 30 -53.19 -29.48 80.25
C LYS A 30 -52.36 -29.98 79.06
N LEU A 31 -52.39 -31.28 78.78
CA LEU A 31 -51.64 -31.85 77.65
C LEU A 31 -52.12 -31.31 76.29
N ILE A 32 -53.41 -31.02 76.14
CA ILE A 32 -53.96 -30.38 74.95
C ILE A 32 -53.48 -28.93 74.83
N GLN A 33 -53.50 -28.16 75.92
CA GLN A 33 -53.06 -26.75 75.93
C GLN A 33 -51.57 -26.61 75.59
N GLU A 34 -50.75 -27.51 76.11
CA GLU A 34 -49.30 -27.51 75.87
C GLU A 34 -48.89 -28.15 74.53
N ASN A 35 -49.86 -28.57 73.69
CA ASN A 35 -49.63 -29.32 72.45
C ASN A 35 -48.75 -30.57 72.65
N LYS A 36 -48.82 -31.20 73.82
CA LYS A 36 -48.12 -32.46 74.11
C LYS A 36 -48.96 -33.66 73.64
N PRO A 37 -48.32 -34.80 73.32
CA PRO A 37 -49.05 -35.98 72.86
C PRO A 37 -49.90 -36.56 73.99
N VAL A 38 -51.21 -36.64 73.77
CA VAL A 38 -52.16 -37.25 74.71
C VAL A 38 -52.16 -38.76 74.48
N ASN A 39 -51.48 -39.50 75.34
CA ASN A 39 -51.41 -40.95 75.29
C ASN A 39 -51.50 -41.53 76.71
N PHE A 40 -51.76 -42.83 76.85
CA PHE A 40 -51.92 -43.47 78.16
C PHE A 40 -50.69 -43.33 79.06
N LYS A 41 -49.49 -43.14 78.49
CA LYS A 41 -48.26 -42.92 79.23
C LYS A 41 -48.21 -41.50 79.79
N THR A 42 -48.39 -40.48 78.95
CA THR A 42 -48.34 -39.06 79.33
C THR A 42 -49.48 -38.69 80.26
N VAL A 43 -50.69 -39.21 80.02
CA VAL A 43 -51.84 -38.99 80.90
C VAL A 43 -51.65 -39.64 82.27
N SER A 44 -51.03 -40.82 82.34
CA SER A 44 -50.71 -41.48 83.62
C SER A 44 -49.64 -40.75 84.41
N GLU A 45 -48.61 -40.26 83.73
CA GLU A 45 -47.50 -39.49 84.33
C GLU A 45 -48.01 -38.14 84.86
N GLU A 46 -48.91 -37.47 84.14
CA GLU A 46 -49.43 -36.15 84.50
C GLU A 46 -50.55 -36.19 85.56
N SER A 47 -51.41 -37.23 85.54
CA SER A 47 -52.53 -37.36 86.51
C SER A 47 -52.17 -38.06 87.82
N GLY A 48 -51.02 -38.76 87.87
CA GLY A 48 -50.62 -39.57 89.01
C GLY A 48 -51.52 -40.78 89.26
N VAL A 49 -52.19 -41.28 88.21
CA VAL A 49 -53.05 -42.47 88.23
C VAL A 49 -52.40 -43.59 87.43
N SER A 50 -52.48 -44.84 87.88
CA SER A 50 -51.82 -45.96 87.21
C SER A 50 -52.42 -46.24 85.83
N ARG A 51 -51.58 -46.65 84.88
CA ARG A 51 -52.02 -47.05 83.53
C ARG A 51 -53.09 -48.14 83.56
N THR A 52 -52.98 -49.09 84.48
CA THR A 52 -53.95 -50.18 84.66
C THR A 52 -55.34 -49.68 85.04
N TRP A 53 -55.42 -48.60 85.83
CA TRP A 53 -56.69 -47.96 86.17
C TRP A 53 -57.28 -47.21 84.99
N LEU A 54 -56.46 -46.48 84.22
CA LEU A 54 -56.90 -45.77 83.00
C LEU A 54 -57.48 -46.71 81.92
N TYR A 55 -57.01 -47.96 81.86
CA TYR A 55 -57.57 -48.98 80.97
C TYR A 55 -58.84 -49.63 81.51
N LYS A 56 -59.03 -49.64 82.83
CA LYS A 56 -60.18 -50.24 83.51
C LYS A 56 -61.43 -49.36 83.37
N GLU A 57 -61.25 -48.05 83.33
CA GLU A 57 -62.32 -47.08 83.06
C GLU A 57 -62.50 -46.85 81.56
N LEU A 58 -63.59 -47.39 81.00
CA LEU A 58 -63.85 -47.38 79.55
C LEU A 58 -63.97 -45.97 78.97
N GLU A 59 -64.64 -45.06 79.69
CA GLU A 59 -64.88 -43.68 79.24
C GLU A 59 -63.58 -42.90 79.05
N ILE A 60 -62.63 -43.06 79.97
CA ILE A 60 -61.31 -42.42 79.90
C ILE A 60 -60.47 -43.01 78.76
N LYS A 61 -60.52 -44.34 78.60
CA LYS A 61 -59.81 -45.04 77.53
C LYS A 61 -60.27 -44.59 76.14
N GLU A 62 -61.57 -44.45 75.93
CA GLU A 62 -62.13 -43.97 74.67
C GLU A 62 -61.74 -42.51 74.41
N LYS A 63 -61.84 -41.65 75.43
CA LYS A 63 -61.45 -40.23 75.32
C LYS A 63 -59.98 -40.05 74.95
N ILE A 64 -59.06 -40.77 75.61
CA ILE A 64 -57.62 -40.72 75.29
C ILE A 64 -57.35 -41.20 73.87
N ASN A 65 -58.01 -42.28 73.43
CA ASN A 65 -57.83 -42.80 72.07
C ASN A 65 -58.37 -41.86 71.00
N GLN A 66 -59.53 -41.24 71.22
CA GLN A 66 -60.10 -40.25 70.30
C GLN A 66 -59.21 -39.03 70.16
N ILE A 67 -58.68 -38.50 71.27
CA ILE A 67 -57.77 -37.34 71.22
C ILE A 67 -56.46 -37.71 70.52
N LYS A 68 -55.92 -38.90 70.81
CA LYS A 68 -54.70 -39.40 70.16
C LYS A 68 -54.86 -39.52 68.64
N THR A 69 -55.96 -40.09 68.15
CA THR A 69 -56.20 -40.21 66.70
C THR A 69 -56.41 -38.84 66.04
N GLN A 70 -57.09 -37.91 66.73
CA GLN A 70 -57.25 -36.54 66.27
C GLN A 70 -55.90 -35.80 66.17
N GLN A 71 -55.04 -35.88 67.19
CA GLN A 71 -53.71 -35.26 67.17
C GLN A 71 -52.84 -35.79 66.00
N ILE A 72 -52.78 -37.11 65.82
CA ILE A 72 -52.00 -37.74 64.73
C ILE A 72 -52.51 -37.30 63.34
N SER A 73 -53.84 -37.18 63.18
CA SER A 73 -54.42 -36.74 61.91
C SER A 73 -54.13 -35.26 61.60
N LYS A 74 -54.07 -34.41 62.63
CA LYS A 74 -53.78 -32.98 62.50
C LYS A 74 -52.33 -32.73 62.12
N GLU A 75 -51.38 -33.42 62.76
CA GLU A 75 -49.96 -33.32 62.45
C GLU A 75 -49.64 -33.78 61.02
N ARG A 76 -50.29 -34.86 60.54
CA ARG A 76 -50.12 -35.34 59.16
C ARG A 76 -50.67 -34.36 58.12
N ARG A 77 -51.80 -33.71 58.40
CA ARG A 77 -52.38 -32.69 57.50
C ARG A 77 -51.47 -31.47 57.38
N GLN A 78 -50.98 -30.95 58.51
CA GLN A 78 -50.08 -29.78 58.54
C GLN A 78 -48.79 -30.00 57.73
N LYS A 79 -48.12 -31.16 57.89
CA LYS A 79 -46.90 -31.47 57.13
C LYS A 79 -47.13 -31.58 55.62
N ASN A 80 -48.28 -32.12 55.20
CA ASN A 80 -48.60 -32.26 53.78
C ASN A 80 -48.93 -30.91 53.14
N ASP A 81 -49.63 -30.04 53.86
CA ASP A 81 -49.98 -28.71 53.38
C ASP A 81 -48.73 -27.83 53.21
N GLU A 82 -47.80 -27.84 54.18
CA GLU A 82 -46.52 -27.11 54.10
C GLU A 82 -45.64 -27.56 52.93
N ASN A 83 -45.47 -28.87 52.73
CA ASN A 83 -44.69 -29.40 51.61
C ASN A 83 -45.32 -29.07 50.24
N THR A 84 -46.65 -29.10 50.15
CA THR A 84 -47.36 -28.77 48.90
C THR A 84 -47.25 -27.29 48.56
N LEU A 85 -47.32 -26.40 49.56
CA LEU A 85 -47.14 -24.96 49.35
C LEU A 85 -45.70 -24.61 48.94
N ASN A 86 -44.69 -25.24 49.56
CA ASN A 86 -43.29 -24.97 49.24
C ASN A 86 -42.92 -25.44 47.82
N ASN A 87 -43.32 -26.64 47.40
CA ASN A 87 -43.08 -27.10 46.03
C ASN A 87 -43.78 -26.21 44.99
N LYS A 88 -45.05 -25.84 45.22
CA LYS A 88 -45.77 -24.94 44.30
C LYS A 88 -45.09 -23.58 44.14
N ARG A 89 -44.52 -23.03 45.22
CA ARG A 89 -43.78 -21.76 45.18
C ARG A 89 -42.49 -21.89 44.37
N ILE A 90 -41.67 -22.91 44.66
CA ILE A 90 -40.40 -23.16 43.96
C ILE A 90 -40.65 -23.39 42.46
N ASP A 91 -41.64 -24.23 42.11
CA ASP A 91 -42.01 -24.46 40.71
C ASP A 91 -42.48 -23.16 40.04
N SER A 92 -43.27 -22.33 40.73
CA SER A 92 -43.77 -21.07 40.16
C SER A 92 -42.67 -20.03 39.93
N GLU A 93 -41.68 -19.95 40.82
CA GLU A 93 -40.55 -19.03 40.69
C GLU A 93 -39.62 -19.46 39.55
N GLN A 94 -39.29 -20.76 39.48
CA GLN A 94 -38.48 -21.32 38.38
C GLN A 94 -39.17 -21.18 37.03
N ILE A 95 -40.48 -21.42 36.96
CA ILE A 95 -41.27 -21.23 35.73
C ILE A 95 -41.26 -19.76 35.30
N ASN A 96 -41.38 -18.82 36.24
CA ASN A 96 -41.35 -17.40 35.93
C ASN A 96 -39.97 -16.95 35.45
N GLU A 97 -38.89 -17.43 36.06
CA GLU A 97 -37.52 -17.13 35.63
C GLU A 97 -37.20 -17.73 34.24
N LEU A 98 -37.64 -18.95 33.97
CA LEU A 98 -37.50 -19.54 32.63
C LEU A 98 -38.31 -18.76 31.59
N LYS A 99 -39.52 -18.29 31.92
CA LYS A 99 -40.32 -17.45 31.02
C LYS A 99 -39.66 -16.11 30.71
N THR A 100 -39.05 -15.46 31.70
CA THR A 100 -38.35 -14.19 31.45
C THR A 100 -37.11 -14.40 30.59
N GLN A 101 -36.37 -15.49 30.80
CA GLN A 101 -35.24 -15.87 29.95
C GLN A 101 -35.67 -16.18 28.51
N ILE A 102 -36.72 -16.98 28.32
CA ILE A 102 -37.27 -17.27 26.98
C ILE A 102 -37.65 -15.97 26.28
N LYS A 103 -38.38 -15.08 26.96
CA LYS A 103 -38.78 -13.80 26.37
C LYS A 103 -37.58 -12.94 25.97
N LYS A 104 -36.53 -12.90 26.80
CA LYS A 104 -35.29 -12.18 26.48
C LYS A 104 -34.60 -12.79 25.24
N LEU A 105 -34.46 -14.11 25.21
CA LEU A 105 -33.87 -14.83 24.08
C LEU A 105 -34.66 -14.64 22.80
N GLU A 106 -35.99 -14.61 22.86
CA GLU A 106 -36.86 -14.33 21.71
C GLU A 106 -36.66 -12.91 21.19
N THR A 107 -36.59 -11.91 22.08
CA THR A 107 -36.31 -10.53 21.66
C THR A 107 -34.93 -10.38 21.04
N GLU A 108 -33.93 -11.07 21.57
CA GLU A 108 -32.57 -11.06 21.04
C GLU A 108 -32.50 -11.79 19.69
N ASN A 109 -33.18 -12.93 19.55
CA ASN A 109 -33.28 -13.64 18.27
C ASN A 109 -33.96 -12.77 17.20
N TYR A 110 -35.04 -12.07 17.57
CA TYR A 110 -35.73 -11.16 16.67
C TYR A 110 -34.84 -10.00 16.22
N ALA A 111 -34.12 -9.37 17.16
CA ALA A 111 -33.18 -8.30 16.85
C ALA A 111 -32.04 -8.77 15.94
N LEU A 112 -31.45 -9.94 16.22
CA LEU A 112 -30.38 -10.52 15.41
C LEU A 112 -30.86 -10.87 14.00
N ARG A 113 -32.07 -11.43 13.86
CA ARG A 113 -32.67 -11.73 12.55
C ARG A 113 -32.88 -10.48 11.72
N ASN A 114 -33.43 -9.43 12.32
CA ASN A 114 -33.59 -8.14 11.65
C ASN A 114 -32.25 -7.52 11.25
N HIS A 115 -31.23 -7.62 12.12
CA HIS A 115 -29.90 -7.11 11.80
C HIS A 115 -29.27 -7.86 10.63
N LEU A 116 -29.40 -9.19 10.58
CA LEU A 116 -28.94 -9.99 9.44
C LEU A 116 -29.67 -9.61 8.15
N GLU A 117 -30.99 -9.44 8.18
CA GLU A 117 -31.77 -9.03 7.00
C GLU A 117 -31.30 -7.68 6.45
N VAL A 118 -31.05 -6.70 7.32
CA VAL A 118 -30.51 -5.39 6.93
C VAL A 118 -29.09 -5.51 6.38
N VAL A 119 -28.20 -6.24 7.04
CA VAL A 119 -26.80 -6.39 6.61
C VAL A 119 -26.71 -7.11 5.27
N TYR A 120 -27.44 -8.21 5.08
CA TYR A 120 -27.48 -8.92 3.80
C TYR A 120 -28.16 -8.08 2.71
N GLY A 121 -29.22 -7.35 3.05
CA GLY A 121 -29.92 -6.42 2.17
C GLY A 121 -29.06 -5.23 1.74
N MET A 122 -28.10 -4.79 2.56
CA MET A 122 -27.17 -3.70 2.24
C MET A 122 -25.88 -4.17 1.55
N ALA A 123 -25.39 -5.37 1.87
CA ALA A 123 -24.17 -5.91 1.27
C ALA A 123 -24.31 -6.18 -0.24
N ALA A 124 -25.46 -6.70 -0.67
CA ALA A 124 -25.74 -6.98 -2.08
C ALA A 124 -25.74 -5.72 -2.98
N PRO A 125 -26.46 -4.62 -2.65
CA PRO A 125 -26.44 -3.39 -3.46
C PRO A 125 -25.08 -2.69 -3.40
N GLN A 126 -24.40 -2.66 -2.25
CA GLN A 126 -23.05 -2.08 -2.16
C GLN A 126 -22.05 -2.84 -3.04
N LEU A 127 -22.13 -4.17 -3.09
CA LEU A 127 -21.31 -4.98 -3.98
C LEU A 127 -21.66 -4.74 -5.45
N ALA A 128 -22.95 -4.67 -5.78
CA ALA A 128 -23.41 -4.37 -7.14
C ALA A 128 -22.94 -2.99 -7.62
N GLU A 129 -23.02 -1.98 -6.76
CA GLU A 129 -22.54 -0.63 -7.05
C GLU A 129 -21.03 -0.59 -7.24
N LYS A 130 -20.26 -1.28 -6.39
CA LYS A 130 -18.82 -1.41 -6.56
C LYS A 130 -18.43 -2.11 -7.86
N VAL A 131 -19.14 -3.19 -8.23
CA VAL A 131 -18.95 -3.88 -9.51
C VAL A 131 -19.25 -2.94 -10.68
N LYS A 132 -20.32 -2.15 -10.60
CA LYS A 132 -20.67 -1.17 -11.63
C LYS A 132 -19.59 -0.09 -11.79
N ILE A 133 -19.07 0.45 -10.69
CA ILE A 133 -17.98 1.43 -10.71
C ILE A 133 -16.72 0.82 -11.35
N LEU A 134 -16.33 -0.38 -10.92
CA LEU A 134 -15.17 -1.08 -11.49
C LEU A 134 -15.35 -1.39 -12.98
N GLN A 135 -16.57 -1.71 -13.42
CA GLN A 135 -16.87 -1.89 -14.85
C GLN A 135 -16.70 -0.57 -15.62
N GLN A 136 -17.19 0.55 -15.08
CA GLN A 136 -17.01 1.87 -15.70
C GLN A 136 -15.53 2.27 -15.79
N GLU A 137 -14.76 2.08 -14.72
CA GLU A 137 -13.32 2.35 -14.71
C GLU A 137 -12.58 1.50 -15.76
N ASN A 138 -12.93 0.22 -15.88
CA ASN A 138 -12.33 -0.67 -16.88
C ASN A 138 -12.63 -0.21 -18.31
N GLU A 139 -13.84 0.27 -18.61
CA GLU A 139 -14.16 0.79 -19.94
C GLU A 139 -13.36 2.07 -20.24
N VAL A 140 -13.26 3.00 -19.29
CA VAL A 140 -12.43 4.21 -19.44
C VAL A 140 -10.96 3.86 -19.66
N LEU A 141 -10.43 2.88 -18.92
CA LEU A 141 -9.06 2.42 -19.09
C LEU A 141 -8.82 1.78 -20.46
N LYS A 142 -9.77 0.97 -20.96
CA LYS A 142 -9.70 0.40 -22.32
C LYS A 142 -9.69 1.48 -23.39
N GLU A 143 -10.55 2.50 -23.26
CA GLU A 143 -10.56 3.63 -24.20
C GLU A 143 -9.25 4.40 -24.19
N ARG A 144 -8.68 4.65 -22.99
CA ARG A 144 -7.37 5.31 -22.87
C ARG A 144 -6.23 4.49 -23.47
N ILE A 145 -6.22 3.17 -23.26
CA ILE A 145 -5.23 2.27 -23.86
C ILE A 145 -5.35 2.33 -25.38
N LYS A 146 -6.56 2.18 -25.93
CA LYS A 146 -6.81 2.26 -27.37
C LYS A 146 -6.38 3.61 -27.96
N GLY A 147 -6.65 4.71 -27.24
CA GLY A 147 -6.21 6.05 -27.64
C GLY A 147 -4.69 6.19 -27.66
N ASN A 148 -4.00 5.65 -26.66
CA ASN A 148 -2.54 5.63 -26.61
C ASN A 148 -1.94 4.77 -27.73
N ASP A 149 -2.51 3.58 -27.99
CA ASP A 149 -2.05 2.69 -29.05
C ASP A 149 -2.17 3.38 -30.43
N ASN A 150 -3.32 4.01 -30.70
CA ASN A 150 -3.53 4.78 -31.93
C ASN A 150 -2.52 5.95 -32.05
N LYS A 151 -2.24 6.65 -30.94
CA LYS A 151 -1.27 7.75 -30.96
C LYS A 151 0.14 7.25 -31.25
N VAL A 152 0.56 6.14 -30.63
CA VAL A 152 1.85 5.52 -30.88
C VAL A 152 1.93 5.03 -32.33
N GLU A 153 0.88 4.42 -32.85
CA GLU A 153 0.82 3.97 -34.24
C GLU A 153 0.93 5.14 -35.22
N GLN A 154 0.27 6.26 -34.93
CA GLN A 154 0.40 7.49 -35.71
C GLN A 154 1.82 8.05 -35.66
N GLU A 155 2.42 8.21 -34.48
CA GLU A 155 3.80 8.70 -34.32
C GLU A 155 4.81 7.80 -35.06
N LEU A 156 4.62 6.48 -35.00
CA LEU A 156 5.45 5.51 -35.73
C LEU A 156 5.27 5.65 -37.25
N SER A 157 4.03 5.80 -37.73
CA SER A 157 3.74 5.97 -39.16
C SER A 157 4.38 7.26 -39.71
N GLU A 158 4.26 8.38 -38.99
CA GLU A 158 4.88 9.64 -39.36
C GLU A 158 6.41 9.53 -39.38
N ARG A 159 7.00 8.84 -38.39
CA ARG A 159 8.45 8.63 -38.34
C ARG A 159 8.94 7.75 -39.49
N ILE A 160 8.22 6.69 -39.82
CA ILE A 160 8.53 5.81 -40.96
C ILE A 160 8.50 6.63 -42.25
N GLN A 161 7.45 7.41 -42.48
CA GLN A 161 7.32 8.25 -43.68
C GLN A 161 8.47 9.27 -43.81
N SER A 162 8.86 9.90 -42.69
CA SER A 162 10.01 10.82 -42.67
C SER A 162 11.31 10.11 -43.04
N LEU A 163 11.56 8.94 -42.45
CA LEU A 163 12.77 8.14 -42.72
C LEU A 163 12.81 7.61 -44.15
N GLU A 164 11.66 7.24 -44.72
CA GLU A 164 11.56 6.82 -46.13
C GLU A 164 11.91 7.97 -47.08
N SER A 165 11.39 9.17 -46.83
CA SER A 165 11.74 10.38 -47.58
C SER A 165 13.24 10.70 -47.47
N GLU A 166 13.81 10.61 -46.27
CA GLU A 166 15.24 10.84 -46.06
C GLU A 166 16.10 9.80 -46.79
N ASN A 167 15.75 8.52 -46.69
CA ASN A 167 16.43 7.46 -47.43
C ASN A 167 16.34 7.65 -48.95
N GLN A 168 15.21 8.15 -49.46
CA GLN A 168 15.08 8.46 -50.89
C GLN A 168 16.02 9.59 -51.32
N LYS A 169 16.15 10.65 -50.50
CA LYS A 169 17.09 11.75 -50.76
C LYS A 169 18.54 11.26 -50.72
N LEU A 170 18.90 10.45 -49.72
CA LEU A 170 20.24 9.85 -49.62
C LEU A 170 20.56 8.97 -50.84
N LYS A 171 19.58 8.20 -51.32
CA LYS A 171 19.74 7.40 -52.54
C LYS A 171 20.01 8.27 -53.77
N GLN A 172 19.29 9.38 -53.92
CA GLN A 172 19.53 10.34 -55.01
C GLN A 172 20.90 11.01 -54.90
N ALA A 173 21.31 11.43 -53.71
CA ALA A 173 22.64 12.01 -53.47
C ALA A 173 23.76 11.01 -53.81
N ASN A 174 23.61 9.73 -53.42
CA ASN A 174 24.57 8.68 -53.76
C ASN A 174 24.68 8.48 -55.28
N GLN A 175 23.55 8.48 -56.00
CA GLN A 175 23.57 8.42 -57.47
C GLN A 175 24.30 9.62 -58.10
N GLN A 176 24.11 10.83 -57.54
CA GLN A 176 24.85 12.01 -58.00
C GLN A 176 26.36 11.89 -57.73
N ILE A 177 26.75 11.37 -56.57
CA ILE A 177 28.16 11.14 -56.24
C ILE A 177 28.78 10.13 -57.21
N GLU A 178 28.10 9.03 -57.52
CA GLU A 178 28.55 8.05 -58.52
C GLU A 178 28.75 8.71 -59.90
N GLN A 179 27.80 9.55 -60.33
CA GLN A 179 27.92 10.27 -61.60
C GLN A 179 29.13 11.24 -61.59
N LEU A 180 29.32 11.99 -60.52
CA LEU A 180 30.46 12.91 -60.37
C LEU A 180 31.79 12.16 -60.34
N GLN A 181 31.84 10.96 -59.75
CA GLN A 181 33.05 10.13 -59.77
C GLN A 181 33.39 9.68 -61.20
N ILE A 182 32.39 9.30 -61.99
CA ILE A 182 32.57 8.96 -63.41
C ILE A 182 33.11 10.17 -64.17
N ASP A 183 32.49 11.33 -64.03
CA ASP A 183 32.90 12.56 -64.72
C ASP A 183 34.31 13.00 -64.33
N LEU A 184 34.67 12.88 -63.05
CA LEU A 184 35.99 13.20 -62.53
C LEU A 184 37.06 12.26 -63.12
N ASN A 185 36.76 10.96 -63.21
CA ASN A 185 37.66 10.00 -63.85
C ASN A 185 37.85 10.29 -65.34
N LEU A 186 36.78 10.65 -66.06
CA LEU A 186 36.88 11.06 -67.46
C LEU A 186 37.72 12.34 -67.64
N ALA A 187 37.54 13.33 -66.77
CA ALA A 187 38.32 14.55 -66.79
C ALA A 187 39.81 14.29 -66.51
N ARG A 188 40.13 13.40 -65.55
CA ARG A 188 41.50 12.95 -65.28
C ARG A 188 42.11 12.27 -66.50
N ALA A 189 41.40 11.34 -67.14
CA ALA A 189 41.90 10.67 -68.35
C ALA A 189 42.22 11.64 -69.49
N LYS A 190 41.35 12.63 -69.74
CA LYS A 190 41.61 13.70 -70.73
C LYS A 190 42.82 14.56 -70.38
N LEU A 191 43.02 14.84 -69.08
CA LEU A 191 44.19 15.59 -68.63
C LEU A 191 45.47 14.80 -68.86
N ASP A 192 45.46 13.50 -68.59
CA ASP A 192 46.59 12.59 -68.84
C ASP A 192 46.93 12.52 -70.34
N GLU A 193 45.92 12.44 -71.21
CA GLU A 193 46.09 12.50 -72.67
C GLU A 193 46.75 13.83 -73.11
N TYR A 194 46.28 14.96 -72.57
CA TYR A 194 46.87 16.27 -72.88
C TYR A 194 48.33 16.36 -72.41
N GLN A 195 48.65 15.85 -71.22
CA GLN A 195 50.02 15.83 -70.72
C GLN A 195 50.96 14.98 -71.60
N GLN A 196 50.51 13.79 -72.03
CA GLN A 196 51.27 12.95 -72.97
C GLN A 196 51.49 13.63 -74.33
N SER A 197 50.51 14.40 -74.81
CA SER A 197 50.65 15.18 -76.06
C SER A 197 51.61 16.37 -75.92
N LYS A 198 51.72 16.94 -74.71
CA LYS A 198 52.65 18.04 -74.40
C LYS A 198 54.09 17.56 -74.30
N ASP A 199 54.34 16.39 -73.74
CA ASP A 199 55.68 15.82 -73.63
C ASP A 199 56.24 15.32 -74.97
N SER A 200 55.37 14.97 -75.92
CA SER A 200 55.73 14.57 -77.29
C SER A 200 55.90 15.73 -78.27
N SER A 201 55.37 16.92 -77.96
CA SER A 201 55.56 18.14 -78.75
C SER A 201 56.50 19.11 -78.01
N LYS A 202 57.81 18.96 -78.22
CA LYS A 202 58.81 19.98 -77.87
C LYS A 202 59.08 20.88 -79.09
N PRO A 203 58.43 22.04 -79.23
CA PRO A 203 59.06 23.18 -79.90
C PRO A 203 59.95 23.92 -78.89
N ASN A 204 61.16 24.28 -79.31
CA ASN A 204 62.04 25.19 -78.58
C ASN A 204 61.32 26.54 -78.42
N LEU A 205 60.90 26.87 -77.20
CA LEU A 205 60.39 28.18 -76.85
C LEU A 205 61.14 28.72 -75.64
N ILE A 206 61.66 29.94 -75.85
CA ILE A 206 62.37 30.78 -74.90
C ILE A 206 61.50 30.98 -73.65
N VAL A 207 62.12 30.77 -72.50
CA VAL A 207 61.55 31.01 -71.17
C VAL A 207 61.18 32.49 -71.05
N LEU A 208 59.89 32.78 -70.95
CA LEU A 208 59.38 33.99 -70.35
C LEU A 208 58.79 33.61 -69.00
N GLU A 209 59.59 33.77 -67.95
CA GLU A 209 59.16 33.72 -66.56
C GLU A 209 58.04 34.74 -66.34
N HIS A 210 56.80 34.28 -66.42
CA HIS A 210 55.68 34.95 -65.79
C HIS A 210 55.24 34.10 -64.61
N LYS A 211 55.67 34.56 -63.44
CA LYS A 211 54.97 34.53 -62.15
C LYS A 211 53.91 33.42 -62.06
N LYS A 212 54.36 32.25 -61.63
CA LYS A 212 53.48 31.20 -61.13
C LYS A 212 52.95 31.70 -59.78
N GLU A 213 51.85 32.44 -59.80
CA GLU A 213 50.98 32.53 -58.64
C GLU A 213 50.48 31.11 -58.40
N GLU A 214 51.13 30.46 -57.43
CA GLU A 214 50.67 29.22 -56.84
C GLU A 214 49.27 29.46 -56.29
N LEU A 215 48.26 29.15 -57.11
CA LEU A 215 46.94 28.84 -56.61
C LEU A 215 47.11 27.58 -55.77
N ILE A 216 47.19 27.81 -54.47
CA ILE A 216 47.17 26.84 -53.38
C ILE A 216 45.94 25.96 -53.58
N SER A 217 46.13 24.88 -54.33
CA SER A 217 45.30 23.70 -54.22
C SER A 217 45.66 23.04 -52.90
N SER A 218 44.73 23.15 -51.96
CA SER A 218 44.34 22.14 -50.95
C SER A 218 44.19 22.77 -49.58
N ASP A 219 42.94 23.12 -49.27
CA ASP A 219 42.24 22.68 -48.07
C ASP A 219 43.17 22.30 -46.91
N SER A 220 43.69 23.32 -46.24
CA SER A 220 44.56 23.17 -45.08
C SER A 220 43.73 22.61 -43.93
N MET A 221 43.78 21.29 -43.74
CA MET A 221 43.21 20.59 -42.57
C MET A 221 43.61 21.24 -41.22
N LEU A 222 44.67 22.05 -41.22
CA LEU A 222 45.14 22.84 -40.08
C LEU A 222 44.24 24.03 -39.73
N ASP A 223 43.45 24.57 -40.66
CA ASP A 223 42.64 25.79 -40.43
C ASP A 223 41.40 25.51 -39.56
N THR A 224 40.87 24.29 -39.55
CA THR A 224 39.76 23.90 -38.67
C THR A 224 40.22 23.42 -37.30
N ILE A 225 41.43 22.84 -37.21
CA ILE A 225 41.95 22.23 -35.97
C ILE A 225 42.72 23.25 -35.11
N LYS A 226 43.47 24.18 -35.72
CA LYS A 226 44.21 25.23 -35.00
C LYS A 226 43.32 26.11 -34.10
N PRO A 227 42.09 26.52 -34.50
CA PRO A 227 41.18 27.26 -33.63
C PRO A 227 40.79 26.49 -32.36
N ARG A 228 40.52 25.17 -32.47
CA ARG A 228 40.17 24.32 -31.33
C ARG A 228 41.33 24.18 -30.35
N ILE A 229 42.54 23.96 -30.87
CA ILE A 229 43.75 23.87 -30.02
C ILE A 229 44.03 25.21 -29.31
N LYS A 230 43.77 26.34 -29.99
CA LYS A 230 43.91 27.68 -29.41
C LYS A 230 42.85 27.93 -28.31
N ALA A 231 41.61 27.47 -28.51
CA ALA A 231 40.55 27.55 -27.52
C ALA A 231 40.87 26.75 -26.23
N LEU A 232 41.64 25.65 -26.35
CA LEU A 232 42.15 24.90 -25.19
C LEU A 232 43.22 25.66 -24.39
N GLY A 233 43.67 26.83 -24.87
CA GLY A 233 44.73 27.61 -24.24
C GLY A 233 46.11 26.97 -24.40
N VAL A 234 46.28 26.07 -25.38
CA VAL A 234 47.55 25.42 -25.69
C VAL A 234 48.35 26.29 -26.66
N ARG A 235 49.57 26.66 -26.27
CA ARG A 235 50.52 27.26 -27.21
C ARG A 235 51.13 26.16 -28.08
N LEU A 236 50.89 26.25 -29.38
CA LEU A 236 51.49 25.37 -30.39
C LEU A 236 53.01 25.56 -30.39
N ASN A 237 53.74 24.51 -30.06
CA ASN A 237 55.21 24.48 -30.11
C ASN A 237 55.65 23.69 -31.35
N LYS A 238 56.88 23.90 -31.83
CA LYS A 238 57.42 23.31 -33.06
C LYS A 238 57.15 21.79 -33.17
N LYS A 239 57.39 21.07 -32.09
CA LYS A 239 57.18 19.61 -32.02
C LYS A 239 55.71 19.17 -32.08
N ILE A 240 54.77 20.01 -31.61
CA ILE A 240 53.33 19.72 -31.70
C ILE A 240 52.84 19.97 -33.14
N ASN A 241 53.36 21.01 -33.80
CA ASN A 241 53.06 21.25 -35.22
C ASN A 241 53.59 20.12 -36.11
N GLU A 242 54.83 19.67 -35.89
CA GLU A 242 55.41 18.52 -36.59
C GLU A 242 54.55 17.26 -36.42
N LEU A 243 54.03 17.00 -35.21
CA LEU A 243 53.15 15.87 -34.95
C LEU A 243 51.78 16.01 -35.65
N ILE A 244 51.18 17.19 -35.64
CA ILE A 244 49.90 17.47 -36.30
C ILE A 244 50.02 17.32 -37.81
N GLU A 245 51.14 17.74 -38.41
CA GLU A 245 51.40 17.62 -39.85
C GLU A 245 51.72 16.19 -40.27
N SER A 246 52.25 15.36 -39.36
CA SER A 246 52.63 13.96 -39.65
C SER A 246 51.52 12.93 -39.48
N LEU A 247 50.48 13.23 -38.68
CA LEU A 247 49.42 12.29 -38.32
C LEU A 247 48.17 12.46 -39.20
N GLN A 248 47.33 11.43 -39.27
CA GLN A 248 46.08 11.49 -40.02
C GLN A 248 45.05 12.40 -39.34
N LYS A 249 44.19 13.06 -40.12
CA LYS A 249 43.17 14.02 -39.64
C LYS A 249 42.31 13.48 -38.49
N GLU A 250 41.84 12.25 -38.64
CA GLU A 250 40.99 11.59 -37.65
C GLU A 250 41.75 11.35 -36.34
N GLN A 251 43.03 10.97 -36.41
CA GLN A 251 43.86 10.75 -35.22
C GLN A 251 44.11 12.07 -34.47
N VAL A 252 44.38 13.15 -35.19
CA VAL A 252 44.54 14.49 -34.59
C VAL A 252 43.23 14.96 -33.96
N GLN A 253 42.09 14.73 -34.62
CA GLN A 253 40.77 15.12 -34.11
C GLN A 253 40.35 14.29 -32.89
N ASN A 254 40.63 12.99 -32.89
CA ASN A 254 40.38 12.10 -31.75
C ASN A 254 41.25 12.47 -30.56
N ALA A 255 42.54 12.76 -30.78
CA ALA A 255 43.44 13.18 -29.74
C ALA A 255 43.02 14.53 -29.11
N VAL A 256 42.62 15.52 -29.92
CA VAL A 256 42.11 16.80 -29.43
C VAL A 256 40.82 16.61 -28.61
N SER A 257 39.91 15.77 -29.07
CA SER A 257 38.64 15.49 -28.37
C SER A 257 38.85 14.70 -27.07
N ALA A 258 39.80 13.76 -27.03
CA ALA A 258 40.19 13.04 -25.82
C ALA A 258 40.80 14.00 -24.77
N VAL A 259 41.58 14.99 -25.21
CA VAL A 259 42.13 16.03 -24.34
C VAL A 259 41.04 16.95 -23.80
N GLU A 260 40.06 17.32 -24.63
CA GLU A 260 38.87 18.08 -24.21
C GLU A 260 38.12 17.35 -23.08
N GLU A 261 37.84 16.06 -23.24
CA GLU A 261 37.21 15.22 -22.20
C GLU A 261 38.04 15.16 -20.92
N TYR A 262 39.36 14.95 -21.06
CA TYR A 262 40.25 14.88 -19.92
C TYR A 262 40.26 16.19 -19.11
N LEU A 263 40.25 17.33 -19.80
CA LEU A 263 40.17 18.65 -19.16
C LEU A 263 38.83 18.88 -18.46
N ALA A 264 37.72 18.39 -19.04
CA ALA A 264 36.39 18.48 -18.42
C ALA A 264 36.29 17.74 -17.08
N THR A 265 37.10 16.68 -16.86
CA THR A 265 37.13 15.98 -15.57
C THR A 265 37.70 16.79 -14.40
N GLY A 266 38.26 17.98 -14.63
CA GLY A 266 38.75 18.89 -13.58
C GLY A 266 40.02 18.42 -12.87
N LYS A 267 40.69 17.36 -13.35
CA LYS A 267 41.94 16.86 -12.77
C LYS A 267 43.06 17.89 -12.91
N LYS A 268 43.86 18.08 -11.85
CA LYS A 268 45.02 18.97 -11.87
C LYS A 268 46.06 18.46 -12.88
N ILE A 269 46.33 19.28 -13.88
CA ILE A 269 47.34 19.02 -14.93
C ILE A 269 48.53 19.95 -14.80
N THR A 270 49.70 19.42 -15.13
CA THR A 270 50.97 20.15 -15.11
C THR A 270 51.15 21.04 -16.35
N SER A 271 50.74 20.58 -17.53
CA SER A 271 50.78 21.36 -18.77
C SER A 271 49.77 20.87 -19.80
N LYS A 272 48.89 21.77 -20.25
CA LYS A 272 47.92 21.51 -21.34
C LYS A 272 48.62 21.15 -22.65
N ALA A 273 49.76 21.78 -22.94
CA ALA A 273 50.55 21.49 -24.13
C ALA A 273 51.24 20.13 -24.07
N GLY A 274 51.72 19.75 -22.88
CA GLY A 274 52.31 18.42 -22.66
C GLY A 274 51.28 17.31 -22.77
N LEU A 275 50.06 17.54 -22.29
CA LEU A 275 48.94 16.60 -22.41
C LEU A 275 48.54 16.38 -23.87
N LEU A 276 48.37 17.46 -24.66
CA LEU A 276 48.05 17.35 -26.08
C LEU A 276 49.14 16.61 -26.87
N ARG A 277 50.40 16.91 -26.56
CA ARG A 277 51.52 16.21 -27.19
C ARG A 277 51.48 14.71 -26.90
N LYS A 278 51.23 14.33 -25.65
CA LYS A 278 51.14 12.91 -25.26
C LYS A 278 49.96 12.22 -25.94
N ALA A 279 48.81 12.89 -26.04
CA ALA A 279 47.63 12.38 -26.72
C ALA A 279 47.87 12.14 -28.22
N LEU A 280 48.66 13.00 -28.88
CA LEU A 280 49.07 12.84 -30.28
C LEU A 280 50.11 11.72 -30.46
N GLU A 281 51.11 11.62 -29.57
CA GLU A 281 52.16 10.58 -29.61
C GLU A 281 51.59 9.17 -29.35
N GLU A 282 50.61 9.06 -28.45
CA GLU A 282 49.99 7.79 -28.04
C GLU A 282 48.65 7.50 -28.76
N ALA A 283 48.28 8.32 -29.76
CA ALA A 283 47.05 8.18 -30.55
C ALA A 283 45.78 7.97 -29.71
N TRP A 284 45.58 8.84 -28.72
CA TRP A 284 44.43 8.73 -27.81
C TRP A 284 43.10 8.86 -28.57
N THR A 285 42.21 7.91 -28.30
CA THR A 285 40.82 7.97 -28.72
C THR A 285 39.97 8.48 -27.56
N PRO A 286 38.95 9.30 -27.83
CA PRO A 286 38.06 9.75 -26.77
C PRO A 286 37.31 8.57 -26.13
N ASN A 287 37.02 8.70 -24.84
CA ASN A 287 36.35 7.63 -24.08
C ASN A 287 34.84 7.61 -24.33
N LEU A 288 34.28 8.76 -24.70
CA LEU A 288 32.88 8.91 -25.07
C LEU A 288 32.77 8.90 -26.60
N THR A 289 31.71 8.32 -27.13
CA THR A 289 31.34 8.45 -28.55
C THR A 289 30.88 9.88 -28.85
N ASP A 290 30.85 10.30 -30.13
CA ASP A 290 30.37 11.64 -30.52
C ASP A 290 28.97 11.93 -29.96
N SER A 291 28.10 10.93 -29.94
CA SER A 291 26.76 11.01 -29.37
C SER A 291 26.76 11.23 -27.85
N GLU A 292 27.66 10.57 -27.13
CA GLU A 292 27.79 10.70 -25.68
C GLU A 292 28.44 12.04 -25.27
N ARG A 293 29.29 12.63 -26.13
CA ARG A 293 29.80 14.01 -25.98
C ARG A 293 28.72 15.06 -26.10
N VAL A 294 27.81 14.93 -27.06
CA VAL A 294 26.65 15.83 -27.18
C VAL A 294 25.80 15.73 -25.91
N ILE A 295 25.63 14.54 -25.35
CA ILE A 295 24.86 14.32 -24.11
C ILE A 295 25.58 14.92 -22.88
N SER A 296 26.91 14.84 -22.77
CA SER A 296 27.64 15.45 -21.65
C SER A 296 27.67 16.99 -21.75
N GLN A 297 27.91 17.53 -22.94
CA GLN A 297 27.86 18.98 -23.19
C GLN A 297 26.45 19.55 -22.96
N THR A 298 25.40 18.85 -23.38
CA THR A 298 24.01 19.27 -23.11
C THR A 298 23.67 19.21 -21.63
N LYS A 299 24.25 18.29 -20.85
CA LYS A 299 24.07 18.21 -19.40
C LYS A 299 24.76 19.36 -18.65
N ASP A 300 25.96 19.76 -19.09
CA ASP A 300 26.66 20.92 -18.55
C ASP A 300 25.92 22.22 -18.94
N THR A 301 25.49 22.33 -20.19
CA THR A 301 24.69 23.47 -20.71
C THR A 301 23.34 23.60 -19.98
N PHE A 302 22.66 22.47 -19.74
CA PHE A 302 21.41 22.43 -18.99
C PHE A 302 21.59 22.90 -17.54
N SER A 303 22.68 22.52 -16.89
CA SER A 303 22.92 22.88 -15.49
C SER A 303 23.11 24.38 -15.32
N GLU A 304 23.82 25.03 -16.24
CA GLU A 304 23.96 26.49 -16.27
C GLU A 304 22.64 27.18 -16.61
N TRP A 305 21.94 26.68 -17.63
CA TRP A 305 20.63 27.19 -18.04
C TRP A 305 19.60 27.12 -16.91
N TYR A 306 19.49 25.96 -16.25
CA TYR A 306 18.50 25.71 -15.21
C TYR A 306 18.71 26.61 -14.00
N LYS A 307 19.97 26.90 -13.66
CA LYS A 307 20.28 27.83 -12.57
C LYS A 307 19.73 29.23 -12.86
N LEU A 308 20.01 29.76 -14.05
CA LEU A 308 19.53 31.08 -14.46
C LEU A 308 18.00 31.10 -14.62
N ALA A 309 17.43 30.08 -15.27
CA ALA A 309 15.99 29.98 -15.47
C ALA A 309 15.22 29.88 -14.15
N LYS A 310 15.82 29.25 -13.12
CA LYS A 310 15.23 29.17 -11.79
C LYS A 310 15.33 30.49 -11.01
N GLU A 311 16.46 31.21 -11.16
CA GLU A 311 16.64 32.53 -10.56
C GLU A 311 15.65 33.56 -11.15
N GLU A 312 15.41 33.51 -12.46
CA GLU A 312 14.41 34.32 -13.17
C GLU A 312 12.96 33.85 -12.95
N GLY A 313 12.76 32.78 -12.18
CA GLY A 313 11.42 32.23 -11.87
C GLY A 313 10.71 31.61 -13.07
N ILE A 314 11.42 31.29 -14.16
CA ILE A 314 10.88 30.64 -15.37
C ILE A 314 10.66 29.15 -15.15
N VAL A 315 11.41 28.54 -14.23
CA VAL A 315 11.25 27.12 -13.83
C VAL A 315 11.41 26.95 -12.33
N GLN A 316 10.73 25.95 -11.77
CA GLN A 316 10.71 25.68 -10.33
C GLN A 316 11.52 24.43 -9.94
N ALA A 317 11.42 23.39 -10.77
CA ALA A 317 12.04 22.09 -10.54
C ALA A 317 12.50 21.47 -11.86
N SER A 318 13.38 20.46 -11.79
CA SER A 318 13.82 19.66 -12.93
C SER A 318 13.82 18.18 -12.58
N GLN A 319 13.49 17.33 -13.54
CA GLN A 319 13.54 15.87 -13.38
C GLN A 319 14.13 15.21 -14.64
N GLY A 320 14.99 14.21 -14.44
CA GLY A 320 15.52 13.38 -15.54
C GLY A 320 14.59 12.20 -15.83
N THR A 321 14.26 11.99 -17.11
CA THR A 321 13.44 10.86 -17.57
C THR A 321 14.17 10.03 -18.63
N LYS A 322 13.61 8.87 -19.01
CA LYS A 322 14.15 8.05 -20.10
C LYS A 322 14.14 8.75 -21.47
N LYS A 323 13.32 9.80 -21.64
CA LYS A 323 13.16 10.56 -22.89
C LYS A 323 13.95 11.88 -22.92
N GLY A 324 14.68 12.21 -21.84
CA GLY A 324 15.38 13.50 -21.71
C GLY A 324 15.06 14.20 -20.40
N ILE A 325 15.45 15.47 -20.30
CA ILE A 325 15.26 16.30 -19.11
C ILE A 325 13.94 17.07 -19.23
N ILE A 326 13.12 17.06 -18.18
CA ILE A 326 11.89 17.85 -18.08
C ILE A 326 12.03 18.88 -16.95
N VAL A 327 11.37 20.01 -17.09
CA VAL A 327 11.37 21.10 -16.12
C VAL A 327 9.95 21.53 -15.79
N LEU A 328 9.74 21.95 -14.55
CA LEU A 328 8.46 22.39 -14.04
C LEU A 328 8.33 23.90 -14.24
N GLU A 329 7.39 24.32 -15.08
CA GLU A 329 7.03 25.72 -15.26
C GLU A 329 6.24 26.24 -14.03
N PRO A 330 6.21 27.56 -13.77
CA PRO A 330 5.43 28.18 -12.69
C PRO A 330 3.93 27.88 -12.76
N THR A 331 3.44 27.53 -13.95
CA THR A 331 2.07 27.09 -14.21
C THR A 331 1.75 25.72 -13.62
N GLY A 332 2.76 24.97 -13.17
CA GLY A 332 2.63 23.60 -12.67
C GLY A 332 2.74 22.53 -13.75
N GLU A 333 3.07 22.90 -14.99
CA GLU A 333 3.22 22.00 -16.12
C GLU A 333 4.66 21.48 -16.25
N TRP A 334 4.82 20.19 -16.56
CA TRP A 334 6.12 19.57 -16.85
C TRP A 334 6.42 19.61 -18.34
N THR A 335 7.45 20.37 -18.70
CA THR A 335 7.81 20.66 -20.09
C THR A 335 9.19 20.10 -20.41
N PRO A 336 9.41 19.43 -21.56
CA PRO A 336 10.73 19.02 -22.00
C PRO A 336 11.69 20.21 -22.13
N PHE A 337 12.96 20.01 -21.78
CA PHE A 337 13.98 21.05 -21.89
C PHE A 337 14.10 21.59 -23.32
N GLU A 338 14.02 20.72 -24.32
CA GLU A 338 14.05 21.09 -25.73
C GLU A 338 12.92 22.05 -26.11
N ALA A 339 11.71 21.83 -25.57
CA ALA A 339 10.57 22.70 -25.79
C ALA A 339 10.73 24.08 -25.11
N MET A 340 11.47 24.17 -24.00
CA MET A 340 11.81 25.47 -23.40
C MET A 340 12.76 26.28 -24.30
N LEU A 341 13.72 25.62 -24.96
CA LEU A 341 14.59 26.26 -25.93
C LEU A 341 13.81 26.74 -27.16
N GLU A 342 12.85 25.96 -27.65
CA GLU A 342 11.96 26.34 -28.76
C GLU A 342 11.05 27.53 -28.40
N LYS A 343 10.62 27.63 -27.13
CA LYS A 343 9.91 28.81 -26.61
C LYS A 343 10.78 30.07 -26.55
N GLY A 344 12.07 29.98 -26.88
CA GLY A 344 13.02 31.09 -26.92
C GLY A 344 13.80 31.30 -25.62
N TRP A 345 13.59 30.46 -24.60
CA TRP A 345 14.36 30.49 -23.36
C TRP A 345 15.71 29.81 -23.57
N THR A 346 16.57 30.41 -24.38
CA THR A 346 17.94 29.89 -24.60
C THR A 346 18.87 30.35 -23.49
N LEU A 347 20.00 29.64 -23.30
CA LEU A 347 21.03 30.05 -22.34
C LEU A 347 21.55 31.47 -22.63
N GLU A 348 21.72 31.80 -23.92
CA GLU A 348 22.16 33.11 -24.37
C GLU A 348 21.16 34.21 -24.00
N TYR A 349 19.87 33.97 -24.20
CA TYR A 349 18.79 34.89 -23.81
C TYR A 349 18.79 35.15 -22.28
N LEU A 350 18.93 34.10 -21.48
CA LEU A 350 18.97 34.22 -20.01
C LEU A 350 20.21 34.98 -19.53
N LEU A 351 21.38 34.73 -20.15
CA LEU A 351 22.61 35.46 -19.87
C LEU A 351 22.53 36.94 -20.26
N GLU A 352 21.78 37.28 -21.32
CA GLU A 352 21.56 38.68 -21.71
C GLU A 352 20.55 39.37 -20.78
N SER A 353 19.52 38.65 -20.32
CA SER A 353 18.54 39.18 -19.37
C SER A 353 19.13 39.50 -18.00
N THR A 354 20.08 38.70 -17.52
CA THR A 354 20.77 38.91 -16.24
C THR A 354 21.85 40.00 -16.27
N ARG A 355 22.19 40.52 -17.46
CA ARG A 355 23.14 41.64 -17.64
C ARG A 355 22.45 43.01 -17.72
N ARG A 356 21.12 43.05 -17.81
CA ARG A 356 20.32 44.28 -17.72
C ARG A 356 19.96 44.57 -16.27
#